data_AF-A0A7D4Q2A7-F1
#
_entry.id   AF-A0A7D4Q2A7-F1
#
_cell.length_a   1.000
_cell.length_b   1.000
_cell.length_c   1.000
_cell.angle_alpha   90.00
_cell.angle_beta   90.00
_cell.angle_gamma   90.00
#
_symmetry.space_group_name_H-M   'P 1'
#
loop_
_entity.id
_entity.type
_entity.pdbx_description
1 polymer ?
#
loop_
_entity_poly.entity_id
_entity_poly.type
_entity_poly.pdbx_seq_one_letter_code
_entity_poly.pdbx_strand_id
1 'polypeptide(L)'
;MELKKYLLIPILLLSGLLTDFTASAQQVPFYTPTPVNSRLRRREIRDSLLNHKHLQRAFIEFGITELAPFSLDRFIRHADFAQITWKTTGYNLNPAHWAWDNDPFQTNQFGHPYHGSLFYNAFRTNGYSFWQSVPAAFAGSYLWETFAESQPPAPNDFINTSFGGIVLGEMTYRMSNKIVNNHTRGFHRQMSEVVALLVSPTNGLNRILDGKWGRVSPNTLEVDSSKISAEFDLGYRKFNTGNQSLFGSNGQTGWYAHAKLLYGSRYQNFSKPFSNIIINAEVGKDDSTFLNTVSVYGSIAGWQLDTAETIKHLLVISANYDYIANSSFFYGGESVKANLYSQFVPFRKVKLSTQLSAGPILLAAIPSPYSDSGRNYDYGSGFGIGGGATLSLLDKFFFTANYRGGYSKTLNGSHSHYFLHSVSGEFSYMPIPHVSANIEPGYVTLEGNYRDHPEFNRNYPYVKISARWAVNIR
;
A
#
# COMPACT_ATOMS: atom_id res chain seq x y z
N MET A 1 -29.40 -43.32 -5.50
CA MET A 1 -27.97 -43.65 -5.27
C MET A 1 -27.16 -42.96 -6.35
N GLU A 2 -26.71 -41.73 -6.14
CA GLU A 2 -25.62 -41.33 -5.21
C GLU A 2 -24.22 -41.65 -5.75
N LEU A 3 -23.73 -40.83 -6.70
CA LEU A 3 -22.40 -40.20 -6.61
C LEU A 3 -22.22 -39.12 -7.72
N LYS A 4 -22.36 -37.84 -7.34
CA LYS A 4 -21.78 -36.65 -8.02
C LYS A 4 -22.15 -35.37 -7.26
N LYS A 5 -21.44 -35.14 -6.15
CA LYS A 5 -21.25 -33.80 -5.55
C LYS A 5 -19.85 -33.30 -5.91
N TYR A 6 -19.59 -32.01 -5.67
CA TYR A 6 -18.30 -31.32 -5.93
C TYR A 6 -17.95 -31.04 -7.40
N LEU A 7 -18.61 -30.04 -7.99
CA LEU A 7 -18.02 -29.21 -9.04
C LEU A 7 -18.71 -27.82 -9.07
N LEU A 8 -18.36 -26.98 -8.09
CA LEU A 8 -18.79 -25.59 -7.92
C LEU A 8 -17.79 -24.88 -6.99
N ILE A 9 -17.74 -23.53 -7.05
CA ILE A 9 -16.72 -22.64 -6.42
C ILE A 9 -15.38 -22.70 -7.19
N PRO A 10 -14.74 -21.57 -7.58
CA PRO A 10 -14.92 -20.19 -7.09
C PRO A 10 -15.26 -19.15 -8.20
N ILE A 11 -16.54 -18.81 -8.36
CA ILE A 11 -16.98 -17.60 -9.11
C ILE A 11 -18.08 -16.81 -8.35
N LEU A 12 -18.84 -17.47 -7.46
CA LEU A 12 -19.95 -16.86 -6.70
C LEU A 12 -19.52 -16.37 -5.30
N LEU A 13 -18.77 -15.26 -5.26
CA LEU A 13 -18.61 -14.39 -4.07
C LEU A 13 -18.56 -12.90 -4.48
N LEU A 14 -19.39 -12.51 -5.46
CA LEU A 14 -19.38 -11.17 -6.04
C LEU A 14 -20.80 -10.64 -6.34
N SER A 15 -21.71 -10.85 -5.38
CA SER A 15 -23.02 -10.19 -5.30
C SER A 15 -23.61 -10.35 -3.89
N GLY A 16 -23.90 -9.24 -3.19
CA GLY A 16 -24.40 -9.28 -1.82
C GLY A 16 -24.39 -7.94 -1.09
N LEU A 17 -25.38 -7.10 -1.36
CA LEU A 17 -26.03 -6.09 -0.48
C LEU A 17 -25.14 -5.40 0.59
N LEU A 18 -24.76 -4.13 0.41
CA LEU A 18 -25.58 -2.96 0.82
C LEU A 18 -26.11 -3.00 2.27
N THR A 19 -25.29 -2.57 3.25
CA THR A 19 -25.61 -1.68 4.41
C THR A 19 -24.38 -1.46 5.34
N ASP A 20 -23.88 -0.22 5.46
CA ASP A 20 -23.26 0.50 6.63
C ASP A 20 -22.16 -0.11 7.58
N PHE A 21 -21.52 0.77 8.41
CA PHE A 21 -20.87 0.57 9.77
C PHE A 21 -19.39 0.06 9.98
N THR A 22 -18.62 0.60 11.00
CA THR A 22 -18.00 -0.11 12.21
C THR A 22 -16.57 -0.80 12.50
N ALA A 23 -15.23 -0.46 12.59
CA ALA A 23 -14.15 0.58 12.36
C ALA A 23 -12.63 0.10 12.52
N SER A 24 -11.57 0.82 12.03
CA SER A 24 -10.10 0.78 12.38
C SER A 24 -9.21 1.90 11.73
N ALA A 25 -7.94 2.07 12.12
CA ALA A 25 -6.90 2.88 11.45
C ALA A 25 -5.45 2.51 11.90
N GLN A 26 -4.41 2.87 11.12
CA GLN A 26 -3.04 2.33 11.28
C GLN A 26 -1.90 3.36 11.45
N GLN A 27 -0.98 3.06 12.38
CA GLN A 27 0.41 3.55 12.41
C GLN A 27 1.43 2.40 12.37
N VAL A 28 2.71 2.72 12.19
CA VAL A 28 3.78 1.74 11.90
C VAL A 28 4.81 1.71 13.04
N PRO A 29 4.86 0.64 13.88
CA PRO A 29 5.92 0.46 14.86
C PRO A 29 7.25 0.07 14.20
N PHE A 30 8.39 0.56 14.69
CA PHE A 30 9.72 0.26 14.13
C PHE A 30 10.48 -0.80 14.94
N TYR A 31 10.45 -2.05 14.51
CA TYR A 31 11.56 -2.95 14.79
C TYR A 31 12.74 -2.65 13.85
N THR A 32 13.95 -2.59 14.42
CA THR A 32 15.21 -2.50 13.68
C THR A 32 16.05 -3.76 13.94
N PRO A 33 16.09 -4.73 13.01
CA PRO A 33 17.04 -5.83 13.08
C PRO A 33 18.46 -5.30 12.86
N THR A 34 19.18 -5.10 13.98
CA THR A 34 20.63 -4.84 14.16
C THR A 34 21.34 -3.81 13.25
N PRO A 35 22.35 -3.08 13.78
CA PRO A 35 23.21 -2.28 12.91
C PRO A 35 23.94 -3.21 11.93
N VAL A 36 23.60 -3.12 10.64
CA VAL A 36 24.29 -3.89 9.60
C VAL A 36 25.72 -3.36 9.53
N ASN A 37 26.65 -4.09 10.14
CA ASN A 37 28.07 -3.78 10.13
C ASN A 37 28.69 -4.20 8.78
N SER A 38 28.18 -3.59 7.71
CA SER A 38 28.71 -3.72 6.35
C SER A 38 29.43 -2.42 6.00
N ARG A 39 30.73 -2.53 5.67
CA ARG A 39 31.36 -1.60 4.72
C ARG A 39 30.42 -1.51 3.51
N LEU A 40 29.95 -0.30 3.18
CA LEU A 40 28.89 -0.08 2.19
C LEU A 40 29.40 -0.35 0.77
N ARG A 41 29.52 -1.63 0.43
CA ARG A 41 29.97 -2.08 -0.89
C ARG A 41 28.86 -1.79 -1.89
N ARG A 42 28.93 -0.61 -2.54
CA ARG A 42 28.12 -0.23 -3.70
C ARG A 42 28.35 -1.27 -4.81
N ARG A 43 27.55 -2.33 -4.81
CA ARG A 43 27.44 -3.29 -5.90
C ARG A 43 26.27 -2.81 -6.74
N GLU A 44 26.53 -2.44 -7.99
CA GLU A 44 25.47 -2.03 -8.90
C GLU A 44 24.61 -3.25 -9.25
N ILE A 45 23.44 -3.33 -8.62
CA ILE A 45 22.42 -4.34 -8.90
C ILE A 45 21.44 -3.71 -9.89
N ARG A 46 21.33 -4.31 -11.07
CA ARG A 46 20.42 -3.87 -12.16
C ARG A 46 19.01 -3.63 -11.64
N ASP A 47 18.32 -2.67 -12.25
CA ASP A 47 16.95 -2.35 -11.84
C ASP A 47 15.91 -3.34 -12.39
N SER A 48 16.15 -3.85 -13.59
CA SER A 48 15.46 -5.02 -14.14
C SER A 48 16.19 -6.31 -13.77
N LEU A 49 15.42 -7.38 -13.52
CA LEU A 49 15.93 -8.74 -13.36
C LEU A 49 16.20 -9.43 -14.71
N LEU A 50 15.66 -8.91 -15.82
CA LEU A 50 15.88 -9.42 -17.17
C LEU A 50 17.04 -8.71 -17.87
N ASN A 51 17.79 -9.47 -18.68
CA ASN A 51 18.89 -8.94 -19.49
C ASN A 51 18.44 -8.27 -20.79
N HIS A 52 17.20 -8.53 -21.23
CA HIS A 52 16.63 -8.03 -22.48
C HIS A 52 15.22 -7.49 -22.23
N LYS A 53 14.72 -6.64 -23.14
CA LYS A 53 13.37 -6.07 -23.11
C LYS A 53 12.48 -6.73 -24.15
N HIS A 54 11.30 -7.16 -23.75
CA HIS A 54 10.35 -7.80 -24.65
C HIS A 54 9.29 -6.79 -25.13
N LEU A 55 9.72 -5.81 -25.94
CA LEU A 55 8.93 -4.66 -26.41
C LEU A 55 7.52 -5.02 -26.92
N GLN A 56 7.44 -5.92 -27.91
CA GLN A 56 6.16 -6.32 -28.54
C GLN A 56 5.20 -6.91 -27.50
N ARG A 57 5.73 -7.74 -26.60
CA ARG A 57 4.99 -8.45 -25.57
C ARG A 57 4.52 -7.51 -24.46
N ALA A 58 5.34 -6.54 -24.05
CA ALA A 58 4.92 -5.48 -23.11
C ALA A 58 3.70 -4.71 -23.64
N PHE A 59 3.70 -4.36 -24.94
CA PHE A 59 2.55 -3.71 -25.58
C PHE A 59 1.33 -4.63 -25.75
N ILE A 60 1.53 -5.92 -26.03
CA ILE A 60 0.43 -6.91 -26.09
C ILE A 60 -0.21 -7.10 -24.71
N GLU A 61 0.58 -7.26 -23.65
CA GLU A 61 0.08 -7.40 -22.27
C GLU A 61 -0.62 -6.12 -21.81
N PHE A 62 -0.05 -4.95 -22.11
CA PHE A 62 -0.67 -3.65 -21.85
C PHE A 62 -2.03 -3.53 -22.55
N GLY A 63 -2.11 -3.85 -23.85
CA GLY A 63 -3.38 -3.87 -24.59
C GLY A 63 -4.39 -4.91 -24.07
N ILE A 64 -3.93 -6.05 -23.55
CA ILE A 64 -4.79 -7.04 -22.87
C ILE A 64 -5.32 -6.49 -21.55
N THR A 65 -4.52 -5.75 -20.78
CA THR A 65 -4.96 -5.13 -19.52
C THR A 65 -5.97 -3.98 -19.71
N GLU A 66 -6.05 -3.39 -20.90
CA GLU A 66 -7.17 -2.54 -21.32
C GLU A 66 -8.37 -3.40 -21.76
N LEU A 67 -8.17 -4.22 -22.79
CA LEU A 67 -9.26 -4.82 -23.55
C LEU A 67 -10.00 -5.93 -22.79
N ALA A 68 -9.35 -6.63 -21.87
CA ALA A 68 -9.98 -7.72 -21.10
C ALA A 68 -11.06 -7.22 -20.12
N PRO A 69 -10.79 -6.28 -19.18
CA PRO A 69 -11.84 -5.72 -18.33
C PRO A 69 -12.90 -4.99 -19.16
N PHE A 70 -12.52 -4.11 -20.10
CA PHE A 70 -13.48 -3.42 -20.97
C PHE A 70 -14.43 -4.38 -21.71
N SER A 71 -13.93 -5.51 -22.22
CA SER A 71 -14.78 -6.50 -22.90
C SER A 71 -15.73 -7.23 -21.93
N LEU A 72 -15.26 -7.55 -20.71
CA LEU A 72 -16.11 -8.12 -19.66
C LEU A 72 -17.22 -7.14 -19.26
N ASP A 73 -16.87 -5.87 -19.07
CA ASP A 73 -17.79 -4.83 -18.62
C ASP A 73 -18.82 -4.47 -19.70
N ARG A 74 -18.40 -4.34 -20.96
CA ARG A 74 -19.29 -4.04 -22.09
C ARG A 74 -20.20 -5.19 -22.47
N PHE A 75 -19.64 -6.40 -22.66
CA PHE A 75 -20.33 -7.51 -23.33
C PHE A 75 -20.92 -8.57 -22.39
N ILE A 76 -20.54 -8.60 -21.11
CA ILE A 76 -21.01 -9.61 -20.15
C ILE A 76 -21.71 -8.96 -18.94
N ARG A 77 -21.16 -7.89 -18.37
CA ARG A 77 -21.80 -7.14 -17.28
C ARG A 77 -22.77 -6.06 -17.77
N HIS A 78 -22.62 -5.63 -19.03
CA HIS A 78 -23.37 -4.53 -19.65
C HIS A 78 -23.35 -3.23 -18.82
N ALA A 79 -22.20 -2.91 -18.23
CA ALA A 79 -22.03 -1.70 -17.43
C ALA A 79 -22.18 -0.43 -18.29
N ASP A 80 -22.85 0.60 -17.76
CA ASP A 80 -23.17 1.83 -18.49
C ASP A 80 -21.91 2.60 -18.92
N PHE A 81 -20.88 2.65 -18.05
CA PHE A 81 -19.59 3.25 -18.37
C PHE A 81 -18.95 2.61 -19.61
N ALA A 82 -19.06 1.29 -19.78
CA ALA A 82 -18.46 0.58 -20.90
C ALA A 82 -19.24 0.72 -22.23
N GLN A 83 -20.36 1.45 -22.27
CA GLN A 83 -21.19 1.67 -23.48
C GLN A 83 -20.68 2.79 -24.39
N ILE A 84 -19.37 2.82 -24.65
CA ILE A 84 -18.70 3.77 -25.55
C ILE A 84 -19.30 3.84 -26.95
N THR A 85 -19.15 5.02 -27.56
CA THR A 85 -19.34 5.29 -28.99
C THR A 85 -18.28 6.30 -29.46
N TRP A 86 -18.09 6.45 -30.78
CA TRP A 86 -17.22 7.51 -31.33
C TRP A 86 -17.57 8.93 -30.85
N LYS A 87 -18.82 9.17 -30.41
CA LYS A 87 -19.24 10.45 -29.83
C LYS A 87 -18.73 10.63 -28.39
N THR A 88 -18.71 9.58 -27.56
CA THR A 88 -18.17 9.68 -26.19
C THR A 88 -16.66 9.82 -26.24
N THR A 89 -15.95 9.02 -27.05
CA THR A 89 -14.50 9.20 -27.28
C THR A 89 -14.17 10.61 -27.80
N GLY A 90 -14.93 11.13 -28.76
CA GLY A 90 -14.76 12.51 -29.27
C GLY A 90 -15.05 13.61 -28.24
N TYR A 91 -15.88 13.31 -27.23
CA TYR A 91 -16.15 14.19 -26.10
C TYR A 91 -15.01 14.11 -25.06
N ASN A 92 -14.59 12.90 -24.66
CA ASN A 92 -13.56 12.66 -23.64
C ASN A 92 -12.17 13.16 -24.06
N LEU A 93 -11.88 13.18 -25.37
CA LEU A 93 -10.66 13.75 -25.95
C LEU A 93 -10.46 15.25 -25.67
N ASN A 94 -11.47 15.98 -25.19
CA ASN A 94 -11.35 17.38 -24.80
C ASN A 94 -11.11 17.52 -23.28
N PRO A 95 -9.93 18.01 -22.82
CA PRO A 95 -9.65 18.22 -21.40
C PRO A 95 -10.65 19.15 -20.69
N ALA A 96 -11.34 20.05 -21.42
CA ALA A 96 -12.35 20.93 -20.84
C ALA A 96 -13.66 20.21 -20.45
N HIS A 97 -13.80 18.92 -20.74
CA HIS A 97 -14.92 18.08 -20.29
C HIS A 97 -14.57 17.20 -19.10
N TRP A 98 -13.32 17.16 -18.63
CA TRP A 98 -12.92 16.34 -17.49
C TRP A 98 -13.67 16.78 -16.22
N ALA A 99 -14.25 15.81 -15.52
CA ALA A 99 -15.10 16.04 -14.36
C ALA A 99 -14.75 15.02 -13.28
N TRP A 100 -14.82 15.42 -12.00
CA TRP A 100 -14.68 14.46 -10.92
C TRP A 100 -15.88 13.50 -10.96
N ASP A 101 -15.59 12.23 -10.76
CA ASP A 101 -16.53 11.10 -10.80
C ASP A 101 -17.50 11.10 -9.60
N ASN A 102 -18.19 9.97 -9.37
CA ASN A 102 -18.93 9.71 -8.13
C ASN A 102 -18.88 8.24 -7.66
N ASP A 103 -17.84 7.48 -8.00
CA ASP A 103 -17.73 6.04 -7.79
C ASP A 103 -17.41 5.64 -6.33
N PRO A 104 -17.68 4.36 -5.96
CA PRO A 104 -17.45 3.86 -4.61
C PRO A 104 -15.97 3.91 -4.21
N PHE A 105 -15.70 4.30 -2.96
CA PHE A 105 -14.34 4.42 -2.41
C PHE A 105 -13.40 3.23 -2.71
N GLN A 106 -13.93 2.01 -2.73
CA GLN A 106 -13.16 0.78 -3.03
C GLN A 106 -12.74 0.70 -4.51
N THR A 107 -13.54 1.23 -5.44
CA THR A 107 -13.17 1.37 -6.86
C THR A 107 -12.00 2.35 -6.97
N ASN A 108 -12.17 3.58 -6.53
CA ASN A 108 -11.18 4.64 -6.75
C ASN A 108 -9.90 4.43 -5.95
N GLN A 109 -9.99 3.98 -4.69
CA GLN A 109 -8.82 3.89 -3.80
C GLN A 109 -8.21 2.48 -3.71
N PHE A 110 -8.72 1.49 -4.46
CA PHE A 110 -8.05 0.19 -4.62
C PHE A 110 -8.19 -0.39 -6.04
N GLY A 111 -9.38 -0.36 -6.65
CA GLY A 111 -9.62 -0.85 -8.01
C GLY A 111 -8.74 -0.16 -9.07
N HIS A 112 -8.81 1.17 -9.16
CA HIS A 112 -7.99 1.98 -10.07
C HIS A 112 -6.47 1.81 -9.83
N PRO A 113 -5.95 1.94 -8.58
CA PRO A 113 -4.57 1.61 -8.26
C PRO A 113 -4.17 0.18 -8.64
N TYR A 114 -5.05 -0.82 -8.46
CA TYR A 114 -4.76 -2.19 -8.86
C TYR A 114 -4.69 -2.35 -10.38
N HIS A 115 -5.61 -1.75 -11.14
CA HIS A 115 -5.61 -1.76 -12.61
C HIS A 115 -4.36 -1.09 -13.17
N GLY A 116 -4.01 0.09 -12.64
CA GLY A 116 -2.77 0.81 -12.96
C GLY A 116 -1.50 0.01 -12.65
N SER A 117 -1.54 -0.84 -11.62
CA SER A 117 -0.45 -1.76 -11.30
C SER A 117 -0.22 -2.80 -12.40
N LEU A 118 -1.27 -3.18 -13.16
CA LEU A 118 -1.18 -4.09 -14.29
C LEU A 118 -0.54 -3.40 -15.51
N PHE A 119 -0.95 -2.17 -15.81
CA PHE A 119 -0.34 -1.34 -16.87
C PHE A 119 1.17 -1.15 -16.64
N TYR A 120 1.55 -0.80 -15.41
CA TYR A 120 2.94 -0.70 -14.98
C TYR A 120 3.67 -2.04 -15.11
N ASN A 121 3.04 -3.13 -14.64
CA ASN A 121 3.66 -4.46 -14.65
C ASN A 121 3.83 -5.06 -16.05
N ALA A 122 3.00 -4.70 -17.04
CA ALA A 122 3.17 -5.13 -18.44
C ALA A 122 4.55 -4.75 -18.99
N PHE A 123 5.06 -3.57 -18.64
CA PHE A 123 6.42 -3.16 -18.98
C PHE A 123 7.46 -3.65 -17.97
N ARG A 124 7.17 -3.54 -16.67
CA ARG A 124 8.15 -3.87 -15.62
C ARG A 124 8.59 -5.33 -15.65
N THR A 125 7.65 -6.25 -15.86
CA THR A 125 7.93 -7.69 -15.93
C THR A 125 8.64 -8.06 -17.23
N ASN A 126 8.37 -7.36 -18.33
CA ASN A 126 9.04 -7.51 -19.62
C ASN A 126 10.40 -6.81 -19.73
N GLY A 127 11.01 -6.46 -18.60
CA GLY A 127 12.43 -6.13 -18.48
C GLY A 127 12.77 -4.64 -18.42
N TYR A 128 11.77 -3.76 -18.26
CA TYR A 128 11.97 -2.31 -18.17
C TYR A 128 12.39 -1.91 -16.75
N SER A 129 13.06 -0.77 -16.59
CA SER A 129 13.32 -0.17 -15.27
C SER A 129 12.08 0.53 -14.72
N PHE A 130 12.10 0.88 -13.42
CA PHE A 130 11.05 1.63 -12.74
C PHE A 130 10.60 2.86 -13.57
N TRP A 131 11.51 3.79 -13.84
CA TRP A 131 11.24 5.01 -14.61
C TRP A 131 10.83 4.77 -16.07
N GLN A 132 11.11 3.59 -16.62
CA GLN A 132 10.69 3.22 -17.98
C GLN A 132 9.34 2.49 -18.01
N SER A 133 8.83 2.07 -16.85
CA SER A 133 7.51 1.44 -16.68
C SER A 133 6.47 2.44 -16.16
N VAL A 134 6.92 3.48 -15.43
CA VAL A 134 6.11 4.63 -14.97
C VAL A 134 5.18 5.20 -16.05
N PRO A 135 5.62 5.50 -17.30
CA PRO A 135 4.74 6.07 -18.31
C PRO A 135 3.56 5.18 -18.71
N ALA A 136 3.64 3.86 -18.51
CA ALA A 136 2.57 2.94 -18.86
C ALA A 136 1.34 3.10 -17.95
N ALA A 137 1.53 3.39 -16.65
CA ALA A 137 0.42 3.62 -15.74
C ALA A 137 -0.37 4.89 -16.10
N PHE A 138 0.33 5.98 -16.43
CA PHE A 138 -0.28 7.22 -16.93
C PHE A 138 -0.94 7.02 -18.30
N ALA A 139 -0.27 6.33 -19.23
CA ALA A 139 -0.80 6.10 -20.58
C ALA A 139 -2.03 5.21 -20.57
N GLY A 140 -2.02 4.13 -19.78
CA GLY A 140 -3.16 3.21 -19.70
C GLY A 140 -4.37 3.85 -19.02
N SER A 141 -4.15 4.56 -17.91
CA SER A 141 -5.20 5.38 -17.31
C SER A 141 -5.80 6.39 -18.29
N TYR A 142 -4.98 7.17 -19.01
CA TYR A 142 -5.51 8.08 -20.03
C TYR A 142 -6.30 7.35 -21.14
N LEU A 143 -5.86 6.16 -21.57
CA LEU A 143 -6.54 5.37 -22.58
C LEU A 143 -7.88 4.82 -22.07
N TRP A 144 -7.94 4.34 -20.84
CA TRP A 144 -9.16 3.86 -20.19
C TRP A 144 -10.23 4.95 -20.14
N GLU A 145 -9.94 6.06 -19.47
CA GLU A 145 -10.88 7.18 -19.28
C GLU A 145 -11.33 7.79 -20.63
N THR A 146 -10.45 7.80 -21.64
CA THR A 146 -10.74 8.46 -22.93
C THR A 146 -11.39 7.53 -23.96
N PHE A 147 -11.14 6.21 -23.92
CA PHE A 147 -11.54 5.26 -24.96
C PHE A 147 -12.30 4.03 -24.46
N ALA A 148 -12.21 3.65 -23.18
CA ALA A 148 -12.98 2.55 -22.60
C ALA A 148 -14.30 3.01 -21.94
N GLU A 149 -14.45 4.32 -21.66
CA GLU A 149 -15.57 4.86 -20.90
C GLU A 149 -16.50 5.82 -21.67
N SER A 150 -17.76 5.88 -21.23
CA SER A 150 -18.84 6.71 -21.77
C SER A 150 -19.10 7.97 -20.94
N GLN A 151 -18.65 7.97 -19.68
CA GLN A 151 -18.62 9.10 -18.76
C GLN A 151 -17.44 10.05 -19.08
N PRO A 152 -17.44 11.30 -18.57
CA PRO A 152 -16.31 12.22 -18.75
C PRO A 152 -15.10 11.76 -17.92
N PRO A 153 -13.85 11.92 -18.40
CA PRO A 153 -12.65 11.48 -17.69
C PRO A 153 -12.46 12.13 -16.32
N ALA A 154 -12.01 11.36 -15.34
CA ALA A 154 -11.91 11.73 -13.94
C ALA A 154 -10.47 12.16 -13.54
N PRO A 155 -10.26 13.41 -13.08
CA PRO A 155 -8.96 13.87 -12.60
C PRO A 155 -8.41 13.05 -11.42
N ASN A 156 -9.29 12.53 -10.56
CA ASN A 156 -8.90 11.66 -9.46
C ASN A 156 -8.48 10.27 -9.94
N ASP A 157 -9.23 9.65 -10.83
CA ASP A 157 -8.93 8.26 -11.22
C ASP A 157 -7.75 8.20 -12.20
N PHE A 158 -7.49 9.28 -12.93
CA PHE A 158 -6.20 9.52 -13.56
C PHE A 158 -5.03 9.51 -12.55
N ILE A 159 -5.19 10.08 -11.36
CA ILE A 159 -4.15 10.08 -10.31
C ILE A 159 -4.06 8.70 -9.64
N ASN A 160 -5.19 8.17 -9.15
CA ASN A 160 -5.30 6.89 -8.45
C ASN A 160 -4.73 5.73 -9.29
N THR A 161 -5.12 5.66 -10.56
CA THR A 161 -4.62 4.64 -11.50
C THR A 161 -3.15 4.85 -11.81
N SER A 162 -2.68 6.08 -11.99
CA SER A 162 -1.27 6.31 -12.36
C SER A 162 -0.30 6.17 -11.18
N PHE A 163 -0.42 6.97 -10.13
CA PHE A 163 0.55 7.02 -9.03
C PHE A 163 0.37 5.84 -8.07
N GLY A 164 -0.85 5.56 -7.61
CA GLY A 164 -1.18 4.34 -6.88
C GLY A 164 -0.78 3.08 -7.64
N GLY A 165 -1.05 3.04 -8.94
CA GLY A 165 -0.61 1.95 -9.84
C GLY A 165 0.89 1.76 -9.91
N ILE A 166 1.70 2.83 -9.93
CA ILE A 166 3.17 2.74 -9.86
C ILE A 166 3.62 2.18 -8.51
N VAL A 167 3.03 2.63 -7.40
CA VAL A 167 3.41 2.19 -6.04
C VAL A 167 3.06 0.71 -5.81
N LEU A 168 1.83 0.30 -6.16
CA LEU A 168 1.39 -1.09 -6.08
C LEU A 168 2.10 -1.98 -7.11
N GLY A 169 2.36 -1.47 -8.32
CA GLY A 169 3.04 -2.20 -9.39
C GLY A 169 4.46 -2.58 -9.02
N GLU A 170 5.27 -1.64 -8.54
CA GLU A 170 6.66 -1.94 -8.15
C GLU A 170 6.74 -2.80 -6.87
N MET A 171 5.78 -2.65 -5.96
CA MET A 171 5.62 -3.48 -4.77
C MET A 171 5.30 -4.94 -5.13
N THR A 172 4.29 -5.16 -5.96
CA THR A 172 3.86 -6.49 -6.42
C THR A 172 4.91 -7.17 -7.29
N TYR A 173 5.58 -6.42 -8.19
CA TYR A 173 6.71 -6.91 -8.99
C TYR A 173 7.83 -7.47 -8.11
N ARG A 174 8.26 -6.72 -7.09
CA ARG A 174 9.38 -7.14 -6.23
C ARG A 174 8.99 -8.26 -5.28
N MET A 175 7.80 -8.18 -4.68
CA MET A 175 7.33 -9.19 -3.75
C MET A 175 7.11 -10.53 -4.44
N SER A 176 6.45 -10.56 -5.62
CA SER A 176 6.28 -11.80 -6.40
C SER A 176 7.62 -12.45 -6.79
N ASN A 177 8.57 -11.68 -7.31
CA ASN A 177 9.91 -12.20 -7.65
C ASN A 177 10.70 -12.71 -6.44
N LYS A 178 10.42 -12.21 -5.23
CA LYS A 178 11.04 -12.70 -3.99
C LYS A 178 10.34 -13.90 -3.36
N ILE A 179 9.02 -14.04 -3.53
CA ILE A 179 8.28 -15.24 -3.11
C ILE A 179 8.79 -16.46 -3.88
N VAL A 180 9.09 -16.31 -5.18
CA VAL A 180 9.58 -17.41 -6.03
C VAL A 180 11.05 -17.75 -5.77
N ASN A 181 11.32 -18.48 -4.69
CA ASN A 181 12.66 -18.91 -4.34
C ASN A 181 13.21 -19.95 -5.36
N ASN A 182 14.15 -19.52 -6.20
CA ASN A 182 14.78 -20.31 -7.28
C ASN A 182 15.64 -21.49 -6.84
N HIS A 183 15.82 -21.73 -5.54
CA HIS A 183 16.51 -22.91 -5.01
C HIS A 183 15.54 -23.98 -4.48
N THR A 184 14.25 -23.67 -4.31
CA THR A 184 13.24 -24.63 -3.82
C THR A 184 12.78 -25.62 -4.89
N ARG A 185 12.33 -26.81 -4.46
CA ARG A 185 11.83 -27.91 -5.32
C ARG A 185 10.51 -28.46 -4.78
N GLY A 186 9.80 -29.24 -5.61
CA GLY A 186 8.58 -29.94 -5.21
C GLY A 186 7.41 -29.00 -4.87
N PHE A 187 6.57 -29.42 -3.92
CA PHE A 187 5.33 -28.72 -3.55
C PHE A 187 5.56 -27.26 -3.12
N HIS A 188 6.58 -26.99 -2.29
CA HIS A 188 6.92 -25.63 -1.87
C HIS A 188 7.23 -24.69 -3.05
N ARG A 189 7.88 -25.21 -4.10
CA ARG A 189 8.13 -24.43 -5.31
C ARG A 189 6.82 -24.09 -6.04
N GLN A 190 5.95 -25.07 -6.25
CA GLN A 190 4.66 -24.85 -6.92
C GLN A 190 3.79 -23.86 -6.14
N MET A 191 3.72 -23.99 -4.80
CA MET A 191 3.02 -23.04 -3.94
C MET A 191 3.62 -21.61 -4.05
N SER A 192 4.95 -21.48 -4.11
CA SER A 192 5.57 -20.16 -4.30
C SER A 192 5.24 -19.50 -5.63
N GLU A 193 5.12 -20.29 -6.71
CA GLU A 193 4.73 -19.76 -8.04
C GLU A 193 3.26 -19.33 -8.05
N VAL A 194 2.36 -20.09 -7.40
CA VAL A 194 0.94 -19.73 -7.24
C VAL A 194 0.77 -18.46 -6.39
N VAL A 195 1.43 -18.36 -5.24
CA VAL A 195 1.34 -17.16 -4.39
C VAL A 195 1.95 -15.95 -5.09
N ALA A 196 3.03 -16.12 -5.86
CA ALA A 196 3.61 -15.03 -6.65
C ALA A 196 2.75 -14.59 -7.83
N LEU A 197 2.03 -15.52 -8.49
CA LEU A 197 1.02 -15.23 -9.51
C LEU A 197 -0.15 -14.43 -8.92
N LEU A 198 -0.63 -14.78 -7.72
CA LEU A 198 -1.67 -14.02 -7.02
C LEU A 198 -1.19 -12.62 -6.60
N VAL A 199 0.08 -12.47 -6.24
CA VAL A 199 0.68 -11.18 -5.86
C VAL A 199 0.96 -10.29 -7.08
N SER A 200 1.35 -10.85 -8.23
CA SER A 200 1.53 -10.10 -9.48
C SER A 200 1.12 -10.98 -10.68
N PRO A 201 -0.14 -10.88 -11.14
CA PRO A 201 -0.68 -11.73 -12.21
C PRO A 201 0.14 -11.66 -13.49
N THR A 202 0.54 -10.45 -13.90
CA THR A 202 1.40 -10.23 -15.08
C THR A 202 2.75 -10.94 -14.93
N ASN A 203 3.38 -10.87 -13.76
CA ASN A 203 4.67 -11.55 -13.53
C ASN A 203 4.50 -13.08 -13.52
N GLY A 204 3.46 -13.60 -12.87
CA GLY A 204 3.18 -15.03 -12.83
C GLY A 204 2.87 -15.61 -14.22
N LEU A 205 2.00 -14.95 -14.99
CA LEU A 205 1.76 -15.25 -16.40
C LEU A 205 3.08 -15.26 -17.19
N ASN A 206 3.92 -14.26 -16.97
CA ASN A 206 5.17 -14.13 -17.69
C ASN A 206 6.19 -15.22 -17.35
N ARG A 207 6.15 -15.73 -16.12
CA ARG A 207 6.92 -16.92 -15.72
C ARG A 207 6.37 -18.22 -16.31
N ILE A 208 5.08 -18.31 -16.63
CA ILE A 208 4.50 -19.44 -17.38
C ILE A 208 4.97 -19.36 -18.85
N LEU A 209 4.80 -18.21 -19.51
CA LEU A 209 5.17 -18.01 -20.92
C LEU A 209 6.68 -18.17 -21.18
N ASP A 210 7.53 -17.73 -20.25
CA ASP A 210 8.98 -17.95 -20.31
C ASP A 210 9.39 -19.41 -20.04
N GLY A 211 8.45 -20.29 -19.68
CA GLY A 211 8.72 -21.64 -19.19
C GLY A 211 9.52 -21.66 -17.87
N LYS A 212 9.56 -20.57 -17.12
CA LYS A 212 10.25 -20.44 -15.81
C LYS A 212 9.46 -21.06 -14.66
N TRP A 213 8.15 -21.30 -14.84
CA TRP A 213 7.28 -21.92 -13.85
C TRP A 213 7.81 -23.29 -13.39
N GLY A 214 7.95 -23.46 -12.07
CA GLY A 214 8.46 -24.68 -11.44
C GLY A 214 9.95 -24.95 -11.62
N ARG A 215 10.67 -24.20 -12.48
CA ARG A 215 12.08 -24.46 -12.80
C ARG A 215 13.04 -23.88 -11.76
N VAL A 216 14.01 -24.69 -11.34
CA VAL A 216 15.16 -24.28 -10.53
C VAL A 216 16.20 -23.61 -11.44
N SER A 217 16.56 -22.35 -11.14
CA SER A 217 17.62 -21.61 -11.84
C SER A 217 18.86 -21.56 -10.93
N PRO A 218 20.04 -22.06 -11.37
CA PRO A 218 21.29 -21.88 -10.64
C PRO A 218 21.90 -20.48 -10.84
N ASN A 219 21.27 -19.61 -11.62
CA ASN A 219 21.89 -18.37 -12.09
C ASN A 219 21.87 -17.27 -11.02
N THR A 220 23.06 -16.83 -10.59
CA THR A 220 23.23 -15.86 -9.50
C THR A 220 22.99 -14.40 -9.91
N LEU A 221 22.77 -14.14 -11.21
CA LEU A 221 22.52 -12.80 -11.75
C LEU A 221 21.06 -12.34 -11.66
N GLU A 222 20.11 -13.29 -11.64
CA GLU A 222 18.67 -13.01 -11.49
C GLU A 222 18.25 -12.81 -10.03
N VAL A 223 19.15 -13.12 -9.08
CA VAL A 223 18.83 -13.10 -7.64
C VAL A 223 18.95 -11.68 -7.08
N ASP A 224 17.81 -11.03 -6.93
CA ASP A 224 17.68 -9.89 -6.02
C ASP A 224 18.18 -10.28 -4.62
N SER A 225 19.23 -9.61 -4.15
CA SER A 225 19.89 -9.88 -2.86
C SER A 225 19.36 -9.02 -1.72
N SER A 226 18.29 -8.24 -1.96
CA SER A 226 17.51 -7.56 -0.93
C SER A 226 17.01 -8.57 0.10
N LYS A 227 17.19 -8.30 1.40
CA LYS A 227 16.62 -9.15 2.46
C LYS A 227 15.13 -8.84 2.62
N ILE A 228 14.36 -9.77 3.18
CA ILE A 228 13.01 -9.47 3.67
C ILE A 228 12.97 -9.72 5.18
N SER A 229 12.48 -8.75 5.94
CA SER A 229 12.04 -8.97 7.32
C SER A 229 10.52 -8.92 7.37
N ALA A 230 9.90 -9.86 8.06
CA ALA A 230 8.45 -9.94 8.22
C ALA A 230 8.10 -9.95 9.70
N GLU A 231 7.13 -9.15 10.10
CA GLU A 231 6.60 -9.08 11.46
C GLU A 231 5.11 -9.39 11.40
N PHE A 232 4.68 -10.36 12.22
CA PHE A 232 3.28 -10.76 12.30
C PHE A 232 2.79 -10.52 13.72
N ASP A 233 1.83 -9.65 13.90
CA ASP A 233 1.06 -9.47 15.14
C ASP A 233 -0.23 -10.30 15.07
N LEU A 234 -0.59 -10.97 16.17
CA LEU A 234 -1.94 -11.50 16.39
C LEU A 234 -2.38 -11.09 17.79
N GLY A 235 -3.60 -10.57 17.92
CA GLY A 235 -4.07 -10.02 19.18
C GLY A 235 -5.51 -9.55 19.20
N TYR A 236 -5.83 -8.77 20.23
CA TYR A 236 -7.12 -8.12 20.41
C TYR A 236 -6.96 -6.61 20.35
N ARG A 237 -7.97 -5.92 19.81
CA ARG A 237 -8.09 -4.46 19.84
C ARG A 237 -9.40 -4.07 20.53
N LYS A 238 -9.34 -3.11 21.44
CA LYS A 238 -10.50 -2.36 21.91
C LYS A 238 -10.44 -0.94 21.32
N PHE A 239 -11.57 -0.43 20.86
CA PHE A 239 -11.68 0.92 20.31
C PHE A 239 -13.06 1.52 20.64
N ASN A 240 -13.22 2.82 20.42
CA ASN A 240 -14.53 3.48 20.46
C ASN A 240 -14.64 4.50 19.31
N THR A 241 -15.86 4.93 18.99
CA THR A 241 -16.17 5.83 17.88
C THR A 241 -16.98 7.04 18.36
N GLY A 242 -16.94 8.14 17.61
CA GLY A 242 -17.80 9.30 17.87
C GLY A 242 -17.50 10.04 19.18
N ASN A 243 -16.22 10.33 19.46
CA ASN A 243 -15.76 11.17 20.59
C ASN A 243 -16.06 10.59 21.99
N GLN A 244 -16.40 9.31 22.09
CA GLN A 244 -16.60 8.63 23.37
C GLN A 244 -15.28 8.08 23.94
N SER A 245 -15.19 7.96 25.26
CA SER A 245 -14.01 7.42 25.93
C SER A 245 -13.81 5.92 25.64
N LEU A 246 -12.55 5.47 25.58
CA LEU A 246 -12.19 4.07 25.25
C LEU A 246 -12.83 3.03 26.20
N PHE A 247 -13.10 3.42 27.44
CA PHE A 247 -13.70 2.57 28.47
C PHE A 247 -15.21 2.80 28.67
N GLY A 248 -15.84 3.61 27.82
CA GLY A 248 -17.29 3.80 27.80
C GLY A 248 -18.07 2.53 27.41
N SER A 249 -19.39 2.57 27.62
CA SER A 249 -20.32 1.45 27.39
C SER A 249 -20.31 0.90 25.96
N ASN A 250 -19.97 1.73 24.97
CA ASN A 250 -20.09 1.40 23.56
C ASN A 250 -18.76 0.91 22.94
N GLY A 251 -17.69 0.78 23.73
CA GLY A 251 -16.36 0.43 23.23
C GLY A 251 -16.28 -1.01 22.69
N GLN A 252 -16.15 -1.14 21.38
CA GLN A 252 -16.11 -2.40 20.64
C GLN A 252 -14.79 -3.15 20.83
N THR A 253 -14.80 -4.47 20.70
CA THR A 253 -13.60 -5.32 20.90
C THR A 253 -13.55 -6.43 19.84
N GLY A 254 -12.54 -6.36 18.98
CA GLY A 254 -12.29 -7.31 17.89
C GLY A 254 -10.96 -8.04 18.06
N TRP A 255 -10.78 -9.16 17.35
CA TRP A 255 -9.44 -9.71 17.11
C TRP A 255 -8.83 -9.01 15.89
N TYR A 256 -7.51 -8.85 15.89
CA TYR A 256 -6.78 -8.36 14.73
C TYR A 256 -5.52 -9.19 14.47
N ALA A 257 -5.14 -9.28 13.21
CA ALA A 257 -3.85 -9.78 12.75
C ALA A 257 -3.23 -8.72 11.83
N HIS A 258 -1.97 -8.40 12.07
CA HIS A 258 -1.24 -7.39 11.31
C HIS A 258 0.06 -7.99 10.77
N ALA A 259 0.33 -7.77 9.48
CA ALA A 259 1.51 -8.25 8.79
C ALA A 259 2.29 -7.05 8.23
N LYS A 260 3.52 -6.88 8.71
CA LYS A 260 4.44 -5.83 8.25
C LYS A 260 5.64 -6.47 7.57
N LEU A 261 5.90 -6.06 6.33
CA LEU A 261 6.97 -6.58 5.48
C LEU A 261 7.94 -5.44 5.16
N LEU A 262 9.19 -5.60 5.57
CA LEU A 262 10.31 -4.75 5.20
C LEU A 262 11.10 -5.46 4.09
N TYR A 263 10.91 -5.02 2.84
CA TYR A 263 11.73 -5.44 1.71
C TYR A 263 12.98 -4.54 1.61
N GLY A 264 14.15 -5.14 1.46
CA GLY A 264 15.44 -4.46 1.36
C GLY A 264 15.90 -3.83 2.68
N SER A 265 16.66 -2.74 2.59
CA SER A 265 17.13 -1.99 3.77
C SER A 265 17.37 -0.53 3.39
N ARG A 266 16.82 0.41 4.17
CA ARG A 266 17.01 1.85 3.96
C ARG A 266 18.49 2.28 3.88
N TYR A 267 19.39 1.54 4.51
CA TYR A 267 20.83 1.82 4.49
C TYR A 267 21.60 1.15 3.32
N GLN A 268 20.91 0.53 2.36
CA GLN A 268 21.53 -0.17 1.23
C GLN A 268 20.83 0.20 -0.09
N ASN A 269 21.63 0.56 -1.10
CA ASN A 269 21.14 0.93 -2.44
C ASN A 269 20.10 2.06 -2.48
N PHE A 270 20.08 2.94 -1.47
CA PHE A 270 19.07 3.99 -1.26
C PHE A 270 18.87 4.97 -2.44
N SER A 271 19.80 5.05 -3.38
CA SER A 271 19.68 5.82 -4.62
C SER A 271 18.87 5.13 -5.73
N LYS A 272 18.42 3.88 -5.52
CA LYS A 272 17.62 3.09 -6.45
C LYS A 272 16.15 3.09 -6.01
N PRO A 273 15.19 3.38 -6.92
CA PRO A 273 13.76 3.27 -6.64
C PRO A 273 13.39 1.90 -6.04
N PHE A 274 12.51 1.93 -5.05
CA PHE A 274 11.94 0.81 -4.30
C PHE A 274 12.99 -0.20 -3.78
N SER A 275 14.24 0.24 -3.58
CA SER A 275 15.30 -0.51 -2.91
C SER A 275 15.01 -0.80 -1.44
N ASN A 276 14.19 0.04 -0.81
CA ASN A 276 13.48 -0.28 0.42
C ASN A 276 11.97 -0.08 0.21
N ILE A 277 11.17 -1.05 0.64
CA ILE A 277 9.72 -0.94 0.75
C ILE A 277 9.31 -1.34 2.16
N ILE A 278 8.41 -0.59 2.76
CA ILE A 278 7.63 -1.02 3.93
C ILE A 278 6.20 -1.25 3.44
N ILE A 279 5.71 -2.48 3.58
CA ILE A 279 4.31 -2.84 3.36
C ILE A 279 3.74 -3.15 4.75
N ASN A 280 2.58 -2.62 5.08
CA ASN A 280 1.83 -3.02 6.27
C ASN A 280 0.41 -3.38 5.84
N ALA A 281 -0.10 -4.51 6.31
CA ALA A 281 -1.46 -4.97 6.08
C ALA A 281 -2.11 -5.30 7.42
N GLU A 282 -3.33 -4.82 7.65
CA GLU A 282 -4.13 -5.18 8.84
C GLU A 282 -5.42 -5.89 8.40
N VAL A 283 -5.72 -7.02 9.04
CA VAL A 283 -6.98 -7.75 8.93
C VAL A 283 -7.53 -7.96 10.34
N GLY A 284 -8.84 -8.09 10.52
CA GLY A 284 -9.41 -8.20 11.85
C GLY A 284 -10.93 -8.13 11.84
N LYS A 285 -11.56 -8.80 12.80
CA LYS A 285 -13.01 -8.84 12.91
C LYS A 285 -13.55 -7.57 13.57
N ASP A 286 -13.76 -6.56 12.74
CA ASP A 286 -14.79 -5.52 12.88
C ASP A 286 -15.48 -5.29 11.50
N ASP A 287 -15.74 -6.43 10.83
CA ASP A 287 -16.65 -6.74 9.72
C ASP A 287 -16.52 -6.13 8.29
N SER A 288 -17.17 -6.85 7.36
CA SER A 288 -17.24 -6.72 5.89
C SER A 288 -15.96 -7.03 5.09
N THR A 289 -14.89 -6.24 5.21
CA THR A 289 -13.70 -6.35 4.36
C THR A 289 -12.68 -7.35 4.90
N PHE A 290 -12.18 -8.27 4.07
CA PHE A 290 -11.08 -9.18 4.44
C PHE A 290 -9.76 -8.43 4.75
N LEU A 291 -9.63 -7.18 4.30
CA LEU A 291 -8.42 -6.37 4.37
C LEU A 291 -8.76 -4.95 4.83
N ASN A 292 -8.49 -4.65 6.09
CA ASN A 292 -8.91 -3.41 6.78
C ASN A 292 -7.98 -2.22 6.52
N THR A 293 -6.73 -2.49 6.19
CA THR A 293 -5.73 -1.48 5.81
C THR A 293 -4.62 -2.12 4.97
N VAL A 294 -4.15 -1.38 3.95
CA VAL A 294 -2.88 -1.56 3.25
C VAL A 294 -2.14 -0.23 3.26
N SER A 295 -0.89 -0.20 3.70
CA SER A 295 -0.02 0.96 3.55
C SER A 295 1.34 0.56 2.96
N VAL A 296 1.77 1.25 1.90
CA VAL A 296 2.97 0.96 1.12
C VAL A 296 3.85 2.19 1.04
N TYR A 297 5.09 2.08 1.50
CA TYR A 297 6.09 3.16 1.50
C TYR A 297 7.31 2.70 0.70
N GLY A 298 7.46 3.17 -0.53
CA GLY A 298 8.57 2.82 -1.44
C GLY A 298 9.59 3.95 -1.55
N SER A 299 10.87 3.67 -1.27
CA SER A 299 11.96 4.66 -1.38
C SER A 299 12.25 5.02 -2.85
N ILE A 300 12.03 6.26 -3.28
CA ILE A 300 12.37 6.71 -4.65
C ILE A 300 13.88 6.94 -4.78
N ALA A 301 14.44 7.73 -3.85
CA ALA A 301 15.84 8.12 -3.80
C ALA A 301 16.23 8.48 -2.36
N GLY A 302 17.52 8.55 -2.07
CA GLY A 302 18.00 8.91 -0.74
C GLY A 302 19.50 9.25 -0.71
N TRP A 303 19.91 9.87 0.40
CA TRP A 303 21.26 10.37 0.64
C TRP A 303 21.62 10.14 2.10
N GLN A 304 22.79 9.55 2.32
CA GLN A 304 23.41 9.50 3.64
C GLN A 304 24.03 10.87 3.90
N LEU A 305 23.58 11.56 4.95
CA LEU A 305 23.98 12.94 5.24
C LEU A 305 25.27 12.95 6.07
N ASP A 306 25.18 12.40 7.28
CA ASP A 306 26.27 12.40 8.26
C ASP A 306 26.42 11.03 8.92
N THR A 307 27.66 10.67 9.26
CA THR A 307 27.99 9.34 9.80
C THR A 307 29.15 9.41 10.80
N ALA A 308 28.84 9.32 12.08
CA ALA A 308 29.78 8.91 13.11
C ALA A 308 29.70 7.38 13.32
N GLU A 309 30.57 6.80 14.16
CA GLU A 309 30.45 5.38 14.52
C GLU A 309 29.13 5.09 15.28
N THR A 310 28.69 6.04 16.11
CA THR A 310 27.53 5.93 16.99
C THR A 310 26.26 6.65 16.46
N ILE A 311 26.38 7.46 15.41
CA ILE A 311 25.28 8.28 14.87
C ILE A 311 25.22 8.15 13.34
N LYS A 312 24.03 7.89 12.79
CA LYS A 312 23.81 7.80 11.34
C LYS A 312 22.57 8.60 10.92
N HIS A 313 22.71 9.47 9.94
CA HIS A 313 21.62 10.24 9.34
C HIS A 313 21.40 9.87 7.87
N LEU A 314 20.16 9.59 7.50
CA LEU A 314 19.75 9.19 6.16
C LEU A 314 18.48 9.93 5.75
N LEU A 315 18.55 10.71 4.67
CA LEU A 315 17.40 11.32 4.02
C LEU A 315 16.88 10.38 2.91
N VAL A 316 15.57 10.15 2.84
CA VAL A 316 14.92 9.32 1.81
C VAL A 316 13.64 10.00 1.31
N ILE A 317 13.51 10.21 0.00
CA ILE A 317 12.20 10.50 -0.61
C ILE A 317 11.46 9.18 -0.79
N SER A 318 10.21 9.10 -0.34
CA SER A 318 9.33 7.94 -0.56
C SER A 318 8.05 8.33 -1.28
N ALA A 319 7.63 7.46 -2.21
CA ALA A 319 6.24 7.41 -2.68
C ALA A 319 5.45 6.56 -1.69
N ASN A 320 4.29 7.06 -1.27
CA ASN A 320 3.46 6.40 -0.27
C ASN A 320 2.03 6.30 -0.76
N TYR A 321 1.44 5.12 -0.57
CA TYR A 321 0.05 4.80 -0.80
C TYR A 321 -0.52 4.27 0.51
N ASP A 322 -1.56 4.92 1.02
CA ASP A 322 -2.26 4.58 2.25
C ASP A 322 -3.73 4.29 1.90
N TYR A 323 -4.14 3.02 1.93
CA TYR A 323 -5.53 2.57 1.76
C TYR A 323 -6.03 2.02 3.08
N ILE A 324 -6.81 2.82 3.80
CA ILE A 324 -7.55 2.42 4.98
C ILE A 324 -8.98 2.20 4.50
N ALA A 325 -9.46 0.96 4.49
CA ALA A 325 -10.82 0.62 4.10
C ALA A 325 -11.39 -0.29 5.15
N ASN A 326 -12.13 0.34 6.04
CA ASN A 326 -12.85 -0.30 7.10
C ASN A 326 -13.91 0.71 7.56
N SER A 327 -14.49 0.40 8.68
CA SER A 327 -15.93 0.35 8.71
C SER A 327 -16.52 1.67 9.27
N SER A 328 -15.80 2.43 10.13
CA SER A 328 -16.13 3.83 10.50
C SER A 328 -15.08 4.87 10.11
N PHE A 329 -13.89 4.45 9.70
CA PHE A 329 -12.85 5.34 9.20
C PHE A 329 -12.15 4.68 8.01
N PHE A 330 -12.65 4.98 6.83
CA PHE A 330 -11.91 4.78 5.60
C PHE A 330 -11.09 6.05 5.29
N TYR A 331 -9.98 5.91 4.59
CA TYR A 331 -9.14 7.01 4.12
C TYR A 331 -8.23 6.48 3.02
N GLY A 332 -8.26 7.14 1.86
CA GLY A 332 -7.33 6.88 0.77
C GLY A 332 -6.36 8.04 0.68
N GLY A 333 -5.07 7.78 0.45
CA GLY A 333 -4.06 8.83 0.45
C GLY A 333 -2.79 8.48 -0.31
N GLU A 334 -2.47 9.32 -1.28
CA GLU A 334 -1.26 9.26 -2.08
C GLU A 334 -0.35 10.44 -1.75
N SER A 335 0.93 10.18 -1.48
CA SER A 335 1.85 11.24 -1.07
C SER A 335 3.29 10.97 -1.46
N VAL A 336 4.06 12.05 -1.63
CA VAL A 336 5.52 12.01 -1.75
C VAL A 336 6.11 12.69 -0.52
N LYS A 337 6.90 11.98 0.27
CA LYS A 337 7.44 12.49 1.54
C LYS A 337 8.96 12.38 1.59
N ALA A 338 9.62 13.45 2.03
CA ALA A 338 10.99 13.39 2.50
C ALA A 338 10.99 12.79 3.93
N ASN A 339 11.92 11.89 4.21
CA ASN A 339 12.05 11.19 5.48
C ASN A 339 13.49 11.31 5.98
N LEU A 340 13.70 12.00 7.10
CA LEU A 340 14.97 12.00 7.81
C LEU A 340 14.95 10.90 8.87
N TYR A 341 15.65 9.80 8.59
CA TYR A 341 15.93 8.76 9.57
C TYR A 341 17.23 9.08 10.31
N SER A 342 17.21 8.98 11.63
CA SER A 342 18.41 9.08 12.47
C SER A 342 18.52 7.85 13.37
N GLN A 343 19.73 7.35 13.56
CA GLN A 343 19.99 6.24 14.47
C GLN A 343 21.17 6.57 15.38
N PHE A 344 20.91 6.59 16.69
CA PHE A 344 21.87 6.87 17.75
C PHE A 344 22.10 5.59 18.57
N VAL A 345 23.37 5.25 18.82
CA VAL A 345 23.79 4.11 19.65
C VAL A 345 24.72 4.61 20.75
N PRO A 346 24.21 5.36 21.76
CA PRO A 346 25.03 5.92 22.83
C PRO A 346 25.71 4.85 23.68
N PHE A 347 25.10 3.68 23.84
CA PHE A 347 25.66 2.54 24.56
C PHE A 347 25.36 1.23 23.83
N ARG A 348 26.19 0.20 23.99
CA ARG A 348 26.05 -1.10 23.29
C ARG A 348 24.67 -1.76 23.43
N LYS A 349 23.93 -1.48 24.52
CA LYS A 349 22.60 -2.00 24.84
C LYS A 349 21.48 -0.94 24.83
N VAL A 350 21.74 0.27 24.33
CA VAL A 350 20.76 1.37 24.24
C VAL A 350 20.81 1.94 22.83
N LYS A 351 19.69 1.87 22.11
CA LYS A 351 19.57 2.36 20.72
C LYS A 351 18.35 3.25 20.63
N LEU A 352 18.52 4.47 20.13
CA LEU A 352 17.42 5.36 19.79
C LEU A 352 17.37 5.50 18.26
N SER A 353 16.27 5.08 17.65
CA SER A 353 15.99 5.35 16.24
C SER A 353 14.91 6.42 16.16
N THR A 354 15.08 7.43 15.31
CA THR A 354 14.04 8.42 15.03
C THR A 354 13.76 8.53 13.53
N GLN A 355 12.54 8.96 13.21
CA GLN A 355 12.11 9.39 11.89
C GLN A 355 11.43 10.75 12.05
N LEU A 356 11.74 11.68 11.15
CA LEU A 356 10.87 12.81 10.83
C LEU A 356 10.49 12.68 9.36
N SER A 357 9.24 12.98 9.00
CA SER A 357 8.81 13.00 7.60
C SER A 357 7.90 14.19 7.30
N ALA A 358 7.98 14.67 6.06
CA ALA A 358 7.23 15.82 5.58
C ALA A 358 7.10 15.77 4.04
N GLY A 359 5.95 16.15 3.49
CA GLY A 359 5.79 16.29 2.05
C GLY A 359 4.34 16.37 1.57
N PRO A 360 4.12 16.69 0.28
CA PRO A 360 2.80 16.84 -0.30
C PRO A 360 1.97 15.55 -0.27
N ILE A 361 0.68 15.73 0.02
CA ILE A 361 -0.39 14.78 -0.29
C ILE A 361 -0.86 15.13 -1.70
N LEU A 362 -0.64 14.22 -2.66
CA LEU A 362 -1.00 14.43 -4.05
C LEU A 362 -2.52 14.45 -4.19
N LEU A 363 -3.15 13.40 -3.68
CA LEU A 363 -4.59 13.24 -3.57
C LEU A 363 -4.92 12.43 -2.30
N ALA A 364 -6.03 12.74 -1.66
CA ALA A 364 -6.60 11.93 -0.60
C ALA A 364 -8.12 11.91 -0.68
N ALA A 365 -8.72 10.74 -0.50
CA ALA A 365 -10.15 10.52 -0.32
C ALA A 365 -10.45 10.53 1.19
N ILE A 366 -11.18 11.55 1.65
CA ILE A 366 -11.38 11.87 3.07
C ILE A 366 -12.87 11.77 3.40
N PRO A 367 -13.29 11.01 4.43
CA PRO A 367 -14.70 10.87 4.78
C PRO A 367 -15.39 12.20 5.05
N SER A 368 -16.47 12.45 4.31
CA SER A 368 -17.37 13.58 4.53
C SER A 368 -18.73 13.05 5.02
N PRO A 369 -19.36 13.67 6.03
CA PRO A 369 -20.75 13.39 6.37
C PRO A 369 -21.74 14.07 5.40
N TYR A 370 -21.25 14.91 4.48
CA TYR A 370 -22.03 15.67 3.51
C TYR A 370 -21.76 15.13 2.10
N SER A 371 -22.81 14.77 1.36
CA SER A 371 -22.71 14.12 0.05
C SER A 371 -22.76 15.11 -1.11
N ASP A 372 -22.06 16.24 -0.98
CA ASP A 372 -22.15 17.36 -1.95
C ASP A 372 -21.60 16.98 -3.35
N SER A 373 -20.81 15.91 -3.44
CA SER A 373 -20.35 15.31 -4.70
C SER A 373 -21.00 13.95 -5.03
N GLY A 374 -22.08 13.58 -4.33
CA GLY A 374 -22.73 12.26 -4.47
C GLY A 374 -21.96 11.09 -3.86
N ARG A 375 -20.73 11.31 -3.36
CA ARG A 375 -19.90 10.36 -2.61
C ARG A 375 -19.93 10.67 -1.12
N ASN A 376 -19.69 9.66 -0.28
CA ASN A 376 -19.45 9.82 1.16
C ASN A 376 -18.01 10.27 1.52
N TYR A 377 -17.29 10.85 0.55
CA TYR A 377 -15.97 11.43 0.74
C TYR A 377 -15.71 12.61 -0.19
N ASP A 378 -14.95 13.57 0.35
CA ASP A 378 -14.34 14.65 -0.41
C ASP A 378 -12.97 14.18 -0.94
N TYR A 379 -12.57 14.71 -2.09
CA TYR A 379 -11.19 14.65 -2.55
C TYR A 379 -10.42 15.90 -2.14
N GLY A 380 -9.29 15.72 -1.47
CA GLY A 380 -8.43 16.81 -1.00
C GLY A 380 -6.95 16.63 -1.35
N SER A 381 -6.20 17.73 -1.27
CA SER A 381 -4.75 17.78 -1.44
C SER A 381 -4.13 18.75 -0.42
N GLY A 382 -2.85 18.59 -0.10
CA GLY A 382 -2.20 19.39 0.92
C GLY A 382 -0.85 18.83 1.36
N PHE A 383 -0.61 18.74 2.66
CA PHE A 383 0.70 18.43 3.23
C PHE A 383 0.61 17.48 4.43
N GLY A 384 1.42 16.42 4.40
CA GLY A 384 1.53 15.44 5.46
C GLY A 384 2.87 15.53 6.19
N ILE A 385 2.82 15.50 7.52
CA ILE A 385 3.97 15.41 8.42
C ILE A 385 3.92 14.12 9.25
N GLY A 386 5.08 13.68 9.74
CA GLY A 386 5.18 12.54 10.63
C GLY A 386 6.41 12.62 11.53
N GLY A 387 6.32 11.99 12.69
CA GLY A 387 7.40 11.83 13.64
C GLY A 387 7.35 10.43 14.24
N GLY A 388 8.50 9.84 14.50
CA GLY A 388 8.62 8.54 15.14
C GLY A 388 9.89 8.45 15.96
N ALA A 389 9.82 7.82 17.13
CA ALA A 389 10.96 7.54 17.98
C ALA A 389 10.83 6.16 18.63
N THR A 390 11.80 5.28 18.41
CA THR A 390 11.90 3.97 19.07
C THR A 390 13.15 3.90 19.92
N LEU A 391 12.97 3.77 21.23
CA LEU A 391 14.02 3.45 22.20
C LEU A 391 14.05 1.94 22.44
N SER A 392 15.17 1.30 22.14
CA SER A 392 15.45 -0.10 22.47
C SER A 392 16.44 -0.20 23.62
N LEU A 393 16.06 -0.95 24.67
CA LEU A 393 16.84 -1.19 25.88
C LEU A 393 17.12 -2.69 26.05
N LEU A 394 18.38 -3.02 26.34
CA LEU A 394 18.87 -4.37 26.63
C LEU A 394 18.63 -5.40 25.50
N ASP A 395 18.27 -4.94 24.30
CA ASP A 395 17.75 -5.77 23.21
C ASP A 395 16.52 -6.63 23.60
N LYS A 396 15.75 -6.17 24.59
CA LYS A 396 14.54 -6.85 25.12
C LYS A 396 13.31 -5.96 25.28
N PHE A 397 13.50 -4.68 25.61
CA PHE A 397 12.40 -3.74 25.77
C PHE A 397 12.44 -2.70 24.65
N PHE A 398 11.30 -2.42 24.06
CA PHE A 398 11.16 -1.42 23.00
C PHE A 398 10.01 -0.50 23.36
N PHE A 399 10.26 0.81 23.30
CA PHE A 399 9.29 1.86 23.49
C PHE A 399 9.26 2.68 22.20
N THR A 400 8.16 2.60 21.45
CA THR A 400 7.94 3.43 20.25
C THR A 400 6.89 4.49 20.56
N ALA A 401 7.11 5.71 20.09
CA ALA A 401 6.09 6.74 20.01
C ALA A 401 6.06 7.28 18.57
N ASN A 402 4.87 7.36 17.99
CA ASN A 402 4.64 7.81 16.63
C ASN A 402 3.58 8.92 16.58
N TYR A 403 3.74 9.82 15.62
CA TYR A 403 2.80 10.86 15.24
C TYR A 403 2.69 10.94 13.72
N ARG A 404 1.47 11.16 13.23
CA ARG A 404 1.17 11.49 11.83
C ARG A 404 0.18 12.64 11.83
N GLY A 405 0.42 13.65 11.00
CA GLY A 405 -0.50 14.76 10.75
C GLY A 405 -0.66 14.99 9.26
N GLY A 406 -1.84 15.37 8.82
CA GLY A 406 -2.16 15.69 7.43
C GLY A 406 -3.15 16.85 7.40
N TYR A 407 -2.73 17.95 6.79
CA TYR A 407 -3.63 19.04 6.43
C TYR A 407 -3.97 18.91 4.95
N SER A 408 -5.27 18.90 4.64
CA SER A 408 -5.78 18.82 3.26
C SER A 408 -6.87 19.87 3.05
N LYS A 409 -6.87 20.51 1.89
CA LYS A 409 -7.99 21.33 1.41
C LYS A 409 -8.77 20.56 0.36
N THR A 410 -10.10 20.64 0.39
CA THR A 410 -10.94 20.00 -0.63
C THR A 410 -10.70 20.60 -2.02
N LEU A 411 -10.50 19.71 -2.99
CA LEU A 411 -10.45 19.96 -4.42
C LEU A 411 -11.83 19.70 -5.07
N ASN A 412 -12.53 18.66 -4.62
CA ASN A 412 -13.88 18.31 -5.05
C ASN A 412 -14.68 17.63 -3.93
N GLY A 413 -15.98 17.95 -3.83
CA GLY A 413 -16.79 17.69 -2.65
C GLY A 413 -17.06 18.96 -1.85
N SER A 414 -17.43 18.79 -0.60
CA SER A 414 -17.84 19.85 0.32
C SER A 414 -16.72 20.87 0.55
N HIS A 415 -17.05 22.17 0.52
CA HIS A 415 -16.05 23.22 0.71
C HIS A 415 -15.48 23.23 2.13
N SER A 416 -14.33 22.59 2.33
CA SER A 416 -13.77 22.34 3.66
C SER A 416 -12.24 22.29 3.70
N HIS A 417 -11.75 22.33 4.93
CA HIS A 417 -10.35 22.12 5.30
C HIS A 417 -10.28 21.01 6.35
N TYR A 418 -9.51 19.96 6.06
CA TYR A 418 -9.35 18.79 6.92
C TYR A 418 -8.02 18.81 7.67
N PHE A 419 -8.07 18.38 8.92
CA PHE A 419 -6.90 18.05 9.73
C PHE A 419 -7.03 16.62 10.26
N LEU A 420 -6.31 15.70 9.63
CA LEU A 420 -6.18 14.31 10.06
C LEU A 420 -4.92 14.19 10.92
N HIS A 421 -5.06 13.91 12.21
CA HIS A 421 -3.91 13.59 13.05
C HIS A 421 -4.08 12.26 13.78
N SER A 422 -2.96 11.64 14.14
CA SER A 422 -2.95 10.38 14.86
C SER A 422 -1.67 10.24 15.66
N VAL A 423 -1.81 9.65 16.84
CA VAL A 423 -0.73 9.33 17.77
C VAL A 423 -0.85 7.86 18.16
N SER A 424 0.26 7.13 18.19
CA SER A 424 0.31 5.86 18.92
C SER A 424 1.61 5.71 19.70
N GLY A 425 1.52 5.01 20.83
CA GLY A 425 2.67 4.53 21.59
C GLY A 425 2.63 3.01 21.61
N GLU A 426 3.77 2.35 21.45
CA GLU A 426 3.91 0.90 21.59
C GLU A 426 4.94 0.59 22.67
N PHE A 427 4.59 -0.29 23.59
CA PHE A 427 5.55 -0.99 24.45
C PHE A 427 5.61 -2.47 24.06
N SER A 428 6.80 -2.93 23.68
CA SER A 428 7.08 -4.34 23.39
C SER A 428 8.10 -4.92 24.36
N TYR A 429 7.78 -6.08 24.92
CA TYR A 429 8.71 -6.92 25.67
C TYR A 429 9.01 -8.21 24.90
N MET A 430 10.28 -8.43 24.56
CA MET A 430 10.79 -9.62 23.88
C MET A 430 11.50 -10.55 24.91
N PRO A 431 10.78 -11.46 25.59
CA PRO A 431 11.38 -12.40 26.53
C PRO A 431 12.36 -13.37 25.85
N ILE A 432 11.98 -13.82 24.64
CA ILE A 432 12.65 -14.81 23.78
C ILE A 432 12.95 -14.13 22.43
N PRO A 433 14.12 -14.33 21.81
CA PRO A 433 14.41 -13.74 20.49
C PRO A 433 13.30 -14.04 19.47
N HIS A 434 12.94 -13.02 18.68
CA HIS A 434 11.89 -13.07 17.65
C HIS A 434 10.44 -13.20 18.13
N VAL A 435 10.17 -13.22 19.45
CA VAL A 435 8.81 -13.28 20.00
C VAL A 435 8.62 -12.20 21.07
N SER A 436 7.73 -11.24 20.84
CA SER A 436 7.38 -10.20 21.82
C SER A 436 5.90 -10.16 22.16
N ALA A 437 5.59 -9.75 23.39
CA ALA A 437 4.26 -9.28 23.78
C ALA A 437 4.24 -7.76 23.69
N ASN A 438 3.18 -7.18 23.11
CA ASN A 438 3.08 -5.76 22.80
C ASN A 438 1.75 -5.19 23.31
N ILE A 439 1.78 -3.92 23.72
CA ILE A 439 0.59 -3.10 23.96
C ILE A 439 0.74 -1.77 23.21
N GLU A 440 -0.27 -1.42 22.42
CA GLU A 440 -0.30 -0.21 21.59
C GLU A 440 -1.56 0.63 21.90
N PRO A 441 -1.52 1.57 22.87
CA PRO A 441 -2.46 2.68 22.94
C PRO A 441 -2.26 3.65 21.77
N GLY A 442 -3.37 4.14 21.19
CA GLY A 442 -3.34 5.20 20.20
C GLY A 442 -4.68 5.89 20.03
N TYR A 443 -4.68 6.94 19.22
CA TYR A 443 -5.89 7.56 18.71
C TYR A 443 -5.67 8.13 17.30
N VAL A 444 -6.78 8.29 16.59
CA VAL A 444 -6.86 9.00 15.30
C VAL A 444 -7.98 10.01 15.42
N THR A 445 -7.77 11.19 14.89
CA THR A 445 -8.73 12.30 14.90
C THR A 445 -8.82 12.87 13.50
N LEU A 446 -10.03 12.89 12.94
CA LEU A 446 -10.33 13.64 11.73
C LEU A 446 -11.19 14.85 12.11
N GLU A 447 -10.61 16.02 11.95
CA GLU A 447 -11.27 17.32 11.99
C GLU A 447 -11.57 17.77 10.54
N GLY A 448 -12.77 18.26 10.30
CA GLY A 448 -13.24 18.79 9.02
C GLY A 448 -13.99 20.09 9.26
N ASN A 449 -13.39 21.20 8.85
CA ASN A 449 -13.93 22.54 9.02
C ASN A 449 -14.55 22.97 7.68
N TYR A 450 -15.87 22.87 7.59
CA TYR A 450 -16.63 23.23 6.40
C TYR A 450 -16.98 24.70 6.41
N ARG A 451 -17.11 25.29 5.22
CA ARG A 451 -17.51 26.69 5.04
C ARG A 451 -19.01 26.89 5.26
N ASP A 452 -19.80 25.97 4.70
CA ASP A 452 -21.24 26.13 4.52
C ASP A 452 -22.06 25.09 5.33
N HIS A 453 -21.37 24.20 6.06
CA HIS A 453 -21.93 23.16 6.94
C HIS A 453 -21.30 23.22 8.35
N PRO A 454 -21.88 22.57 9.38
CA PRO A 454 -21.26 22.44 10.71
C PRO A 454 -19.88 21.75 10.70
N GLU A 455 -19.07 22.05 11.71
CA GLU A 455 -17.78 21.38 11.93
C GLU A 455 -17.95 19.89 12.26
N PHE A 456 -17.02 19.07 11.75
CA PHE A 456 -16.95 17.64 11.99
C PHE A 456 -15.68 17.31 12.77
N ASN A 457 -15.81 16.67 13.93
CA ASN A 457 -14.67 16.11 14.64
C ASN A 457 -15.01 14.67 15.04
N ARG A 458 -14.23 13.70 14.55
CA ARG A 458 -14.32 12.29 14.96
C ARG A 458 -12.98 11.79 15.49
N ASN A 459 -12.97 11.49 16.79
CA ASN A 459 -11.92 10.80 17.49
C ASN A 459 -12.20 9.30 17.54
N TYR A 460 -11.14 8.51 17.33
CA TYR A 460 -11.12 7.05 17.33
C TYR A 460 -10.00 6.55 18.27
N PRO A 461 -10.20 6.58 19.60
CA PRO A 461 -9.24 6.02 20.55
C PRO A 461 -9.22 4.49 20.46
N TYR A 462 -8.03 3.89 20.59
CA TYR A 462 -7.84 2.45 20.61
C TYR A 462 -6.74 1.99 21.58
N VAL A 463 -6.81 0.73 22.00
CA VAL A 463 -5.70 -0.04 22.57
C VAL A 463 -5.65 -1.40 21.89
N LYS A 464 -4.48 -1.77 21.35
CA LYS A 464 -4.19 -3.11 20.84
C LYS A 464 -3.30 -3.86 21.85
N ILE A 465 -3.50 -5.17 21.99
CA ILE A 465 -2.62 -6.08 22.75
C ILE A 465 -2.34 -7.29 21.86
N SER A 466 -1.07 -7.58 21.56
CA SER A 466 -0.66 -8.64 20.63
C SER A 466 0.51 -9.48 21.13
N ALA A 467 0.63 -10.69 20.57
CA ALA A 467 1.91 -11.36 20.39
C ALA A 467 2.44 -11.03 18.99
N ARG A 468 3.74 -10.74 18.87
CA ARG A 468 4.44 -10.49 17.59
C ARG A 468 5.53 -11.52 17.34
N TRP A 469 5.59 -12.06 16.12
CA TRP A 469 6.64 -12.94 15.64
C TRP A 469 7.43 -12.26 14.50
N ALA A 470 8.75 -12.13 14.65
CA ALA A 470 9.61 -11.38 13.73
C ALA A 470 10.59 -12.30 12.95
N VAL A 471 10.28 -12.60 11.70
CA VAL A 471 11.02 -13.53 10.83
C VAL A 471 11.95 -12.79 9.87
N ASN A 472 13.16 -13.31 9.63
CA ASN A 472 14.07 -12.82 8.60
C ASN A 472 14.17 -13.83 7.45
N ILE A 473 13.64 -13.46 6.29
CA ILE A 473 13.64 -14.24 5.04
C ILE A 473 14.84 -13.79 4.18
N ARG A 474 15.59 -14.75 3.62
CA ARG A 474 16.75 -14.51 2.75
C ARG A 474 16.38 -14.68 1.29
#